data_AF-A0A645GZ12-F1
#
_entry.id   AF-A0A645GZ12-F1
#
_cell.length_a   1.000
_cell.length_b   1.000
_cell.length_c   1.000
_cell.angle_alpha   90.00
_cell.angle_beta   90.00
_cell.angle_gamma   90.00
#
_symmetry.space_group_name_H-M   'P 1'
#
loop_
_entity.id
_entity.type
_entity.pdbx_description
1 polymer ?
#
loop_
_entity_poly.entity_id
_entity_poly.type
_entity_poly.pdbx_seq_one_letter_code
_entity_poly.pdbx_strand_id
1 'polypeptide(L)'
;MICAFSASAALDVTWTQGEEWFPGRDAWVYYYAYTVPEVGGSDALSEELTHYFDTAIGAMVNLVIPMFTADMPGDGRNEITDRYEITCNNDEFFSFLLRRGTLSEGKEVLSLQSAVFAVSGQYTGESLTLRGLAREIGESSSQIAGIVIKDIWRKIEERIKAGDWAVRKDMSFDLLSAEFFPETHFYADEQGNIAFYLQPGLLGPGEEMAVFTYTPDELENLLEP
;
A
#
# COMPACT_ATOMS: atom_id res chain seq x y z
N MET A 1 20.87 15.89 35.56
CA MET A 1 19.57 15.33 35.13
C MET A 1 19.73 15.03 33.65
N ILE A 2 20.08 13.79 33.31
CA ILE A 2 20.27 13.34 31.93
C ILE A 2 18.90 12.82 31.51
N CYS A 3 18.20 13.55 30.65
CA CYS A 3 17.00 13.02 29.99
C CYS A 3 17.48 11.95 29.02
N ALA A 4 17.19 10.68 29.34
CA ALA A 4 17.29 9.60 28.38
C ALA A 4 16.15 9.80 27.38
N PHE A 5 16.49 10.20 26.15
CA PHE A 5 15.61 9.91 25.02
C PHE A 5 15.56 8.39 24.91
N SER A 6 14.45 7.80 25.31
CA SER A 6 14.15 6.42 24.95
C SER A 6 13.86 6.44 23.46
N ALA A 7 14.88 6.19 22.64
CA ALA A 7 14.67 5.82 21.25
C ALA A 7 13.82 4.55 21.29
N SER A 8 12.53 4.66 20.97
CA SER A 8 11.72 3.47 20.73
C SER A 8 12.33 2.80 19.50
N ALA A 9 12.90 1.62 19.68
CA ALA A 9 13.47 0.87 18.59
C ALA A 9 12.36 0.50 17.60
N ALA A 10 12.73 0.34 16.32
CA ALA A 10 11.87 -0.26 15.32
C ALA A 10 11.19 -1.53 15.87
N LEU A 11 9.92 -1.73 15.51
CA LEU A 11 9.16 -2.91 15.91
C LEU A 11 9.88 -4.18 15.46
N ASP A 12 9.85 -5.21 16.30
CA ASP A 12 10.36 -6.53 15.92
C ASP A 12 9.37 -7.15 14.92
N VAL A 13 9.86 -7.50 13.73
CA VAL A 13 9.02 -8.05 12.66
C VAL A 13 9.63 -9.34 12.16
N THR A 14 8.86 -10.41 12.27
CA THR A 14 9.13 -11.69 11.62
C THR A 14 8.11 -11.91 10.49
N TRP A 15 8.19 -13.05 9.81
CA TRP A 15 7.35 -13.34 8.66
C TRP A 15 6.74 -14.72 8.78
N THR A 16 5.42 -14.77 8.58
CA THR A 16 4.67 -16.02 8.54
C THR A 16 4.15 -16.26 7.12
N GLN A 17 4.24 -17.52 6.69
CA GLN A 17 3.78 -17.97 5.38
C GLN A 17 2.63 -18.95 5.55
N GLY A 18 1.64 -18.86 4.66
CA GLY A 18 0.50 -19.78 4.65
C GLY A 18 -0.02 -20.04 3.25
N GLU A 19 -0.72 -21.15 3.13
CA GLU A 19 -1.31 -21.64 1.89
C GLU A 19 -2.70 -22.21 2.17
N GLU A 20 -3.68 -21.85 1.34
CA GLU A 20 -5.06 -22.33 1.44
C GLU A 20 -5.59 -22.74 0.07
N TRP A 21 -6.39 -23.82 0.03
CA TRP A 21 -6.99 -24.36 -1.19
C TRP A 21 -8.51 -24.41 -1.05
N PHE A 22 -9.22 -23.86 -2.04
CA PHE A 22 -10.67 -23.72 -1.98
C PHE A 22 -11.36 -24.49 -3.12
N PRO A 23 -12.32 -25.40 -2.84
CA PRO A 23 -12.81 -25.79 -1.50
C PRO A 23 -11.89 -26.77 -0.77
N GLY A 24 -10.85 -27.28 -1.43
CA GLY A 24 -9.87 -28.18 -0.84
C GLY A 24 -8.85 -28.65 -1.86
N ARG A 25 -7.72 -29.18 -1.37
CA ARG A 25 -6.49 -29.42 -2.15
C ARG A 25 -6.64 -30.33 -3.37
N ASP A 26 -7.55 -31.30 -3.34
CA ASP A 26 -7.68 -32.28 -4.43
C ASP A 26 -8.57 -31.79 -5.59
N ALA A 27 -9.38 -30.76 -5.35
CA ALA A 27 -10.38 -30.26 -6.29
C ALA A 27 -10.44 -28.72 -6.30
N TRP A 28 -9.32 -28.08 -6.02
CA TRP A 28 -9.27 -26.64 -5.82
C TRP A 28 -9.58 -25.87 -7.11
N VAL A 29 -10.31 -24.77 -6.92
CA VAL A 29 -10.67 -23.78 -7.93
C VAL A 29 -9.85 -22.51 -7.69
N TYR A 30 -9.63 -22.17 -6.40
CA TYR A 30 -8.75 -21.10 -5.98
C TYR A 30 -7.64 -21.63 -5.06
N TYR A 31 -6.43 -21.13 -5.28
CA TYR A 31 -5.27 -21.31 -4.42
C TYR A 31 -4.87 -19.93 -3.88
N TYR A 32 -4.65 -19.85 -2.58
CA TYR A 32 -4.21 -18.61 -1.92
C TYR A 32 -2.91 -18.86 -1.19
N ALA A 33 -1.88 -18.11 -1.56
CA ALA A 33 -0.61 -18.06 -0.85
C ALA A 33 -0.42 -16.67 -0.26
N TYR A 34 0.10 -16.60 0.96
CA TYR A 34 0.40 -15.31 1.59
C TYR A 34 1.72 -15.36 2.36
N THR A 35 2.40 -14.22 2.39
CA THR A 35 3.53 -13.93 3.29
C THR A 35 3.22 -12.63 4.03
N VAL A 36 2.94 -12.73 5.32
CA VAL A 36 2.43 -11.63 6.15
C VAL A 36 3.41 -11.34 7.29
N PRO A 37 3.59 -10.07 7.68
CA PRO A 37 4.42 -9.73 8.84
C PRO A 37 3.76 -10.21 10.13
N GLU A 38 4.60 -10.63 11.07
CA GLU A 38 4.23 -10.93 12.45
C GLU A 38 4.96 -9.94 13.35
N VAL A 39 4.20 -9.11 14.07
CA VAL A 39 4.75 -8.03 14.88
C VAL A 39 4.98 -8.54 16.29
N GLY A 40 6.24 -8.59 16.70
CA GLY A 40 6.65 -9.01 18.02
C GLY A 40 6.27 -7.99 19.09
N GLY A 41 6.05 -8.47 20.31
CA GLY A 41 5.67 -7.65 21.45
C GLY A 41 4.31 -8.03 22.02
N SER A 42 3.98 -7.43 23.16
CA SER A 42 2.70 -7.61 23.85
C SER A 42 2.16 -6.28 24.37
N ASP A 43 2.60 -5.18 23.75
CA ASP A 43 2.01 -3.87 23.99
C ASP A 43 0.85 -3.64 23.03
N ALA A 44 0.06 -2.60 23.30
CA ALA A 44 -1.16 -2.32 22.53
C ALA A 44 -0.90 -2.06 21.04
N LEU A 45 0.28 -1.53 20.68
CA LEU A 45 0.65 -1.27 19.29
C LEU A 45 0.93 -2.60 18.56
N SER A 46 1.75 -3.47 19.15
CA SER A 46 2.00 -4.80 18.59
C SER A 46 0.72 -5.62 18.46
N GLU A 47 -0.15 -5.57 19.47
CA GLU A 47 -1.46 -6.26 19.45
C GLU A 47 -2.36 -5.74 18.32
N GLU A 48 -2.45 -4.43 18.11
CA GLU A 48 -3.29 -3.89 17.03
C GLU A 48 -2.74 -4.16 15.63
N LEU A 49 -1.42 -4.04 15.43
CA LEU A 49 -0.82 -4.38 14.15
C LEU A 49 -1.03 -5.87 13.83
N THR A 50 -0.86 -6.74 14.81
CA THR A 50 -1.13 -8.17 14.67
C THR A 50 -2.61 -8.41 14.33
N HIS A 51 -3.52 -7.77 15.05
CA HIS A 51 -4.95 -7.88 14.80
C HIS A 51 -5.34 -7.43 13.39
N TYR A 52 -4.73 -6.36 12.87
CA TYR A 52 -4.95 -5.89 11.52
C TYR A 52 -4.60 -6.96 10.48
N PHE A 53 -3.41 -7.55 10.58
CA PHE A 53 -2.95 -8.58 9.63
C PHE A 53 -3.78 -9.87 9.72
N ASP A 54 -4.10 -10.33 10.94
CA ASP A 54 -4.98 -11.48 11.17
C ASP A 54 -6.36 -11.26 10.57
N THR A 55 -6.90 -10.05 10.72
CA THR A 55 -8.21 -9.68 10.15
C THR A 55 -8.14 -9.64 8.62
N ALA A 56 -7.08 -9.10 8.03
CA ALA A 56 -6.90 -9.03 6.58
C ALA A 56 -6.83 -10.43 5.95
N ILE A 57 -6.00 -11.33 6.51
CA ILE A 57 -5.90 -12.73 6.05
C ILE A 57 -7.21 -13.47 6.33
N GLY A 58 -7.78 -13.30 7.51
CA GLY A 58 -9.06 -13.90 7.90
C GLY A 58 -10.20 -13.50 6.98
N ALA A 59 -10.26 -12.25 6.52
CA ALA A 59 -11.24 -11.78 5.56
C ALA A 59 -11.05 -12.45 4.18
N MET A 60 -9.81 -12.62 3.72
CA MET A 60 -9.53 -13.33 2.47
C MET A 60 -9.98 -14.79 2.52
N VAL A 61 -9.59 -15.50 3.57
CA VAL A 61 -9.82 -16.94 3.73
C VAL A 61 -11.28 -17.26 4.03
N ASN A 62 -11.94 -16.51 4.92
CA ASN A 62 -13.27 -16.87 5.41
C ASN A 62 -14.41 -16.21 4.63
N LEU A 63 -14.14 -15.17 3.82
CA LEU A 63 -15.18 -14.41 3.14
C LEU A 63 -14.91 -14.21 1.65
N VAL A 64 -13.81 -13.54 1.30
CA VAL A 64 -13.58 -13.06 -0.08
C VAL A 64 -13.39 -14.21 -1.07
N ILE A 65 -12.45 -15.13 -0.81
CA ILE A 65 -12.17 -16.24 -1.73
C ILE A 65 -13.34 -17.23 -1.77
N PRO A 66 -13.97 -17.62 -0.64
CA PRO A 66 -15.19 -18.42 -0.68
C PRO A 66 -16.28 -17.81 -1.57
N MET A 67 -16.48 -16.49 -1.50
CA MET A 67 -17.45 -15.81 -2.37
C MET A 67 -17.07 -15.92 -3.86
N PHE A 68 -15.81 -15.72 -4.21
CA PHE A 68 -15.33 -15.94 -5.59
C PHE A 68 -15.50 -17.38 -6.06
N THR A 69 -15.25 -18.36 -5.18
CA THR A 69 -15.44 -19.78 -5.53
C THR A 69 -16.90 -20.14 -5.81
N ALA A 70 -17.85 -19.45 -5.17
CA ALA A 70 -19.27 -19.65 -5.36
C ALA A 70 -19.81 -18.94 -6.62
N ASP A 71 -19.39 -17.70 -6.85
CA ASP A 71 -19.98 -16.82 -7.86
C ASP A 71 -19.19 -16.78 -9.18
N MET A 72 -17.88 -17.01 -9.13
CA MET A 72 -16.96 -16.92 -10.28
C MET A 72 -15.97 -18.09 -10.27
N PRO A 73 -16.44 -19.34 -10.46
CA PRO A 73 -15.55 -20.50 -10.42
C PRO A 73 -14.50 -20.51 -11.55
N GLY A 74 -14.75 -19.79 -12.66
CA GLY A 74 -13.89 -19.81 -13.84
C GLY A 74 -13.70 -21.24 -14.40
N ASP A 75 -12.64 -21.44 -15.19
CA ASP A 75 -12.18 -22.76 -15.66
C ASP A 75 -11.44 -23.56 -14.55
N GLY A 76 -11.35 -23.00 -13.35
CA GLY A 76 -10.55 -23.49 -12.23
C GLY A 76 -9.06 -23.10 -12.33
N ARG A 77 -8.33 -23.38 -11.25
CA ARG A 77 -6.90 -23.07 -11.08
C ARG A 77 -6.54 -21.58 -11.01
N ASN A 78 -7.37 -20.78 -10.35
CA ASN A 78 -7.07 -19.38 -10.09
C ASN A 78 -6.11 -19.25 -8.89
N GLU A 79 -5.07 -18.44 -9.00
CA GLU A 79 -4.11 -18.25 -7.92
C GLU A 79 -4.14 -16.81 -7.43
N ILE A 80 -4.15 -16.62 -6.12
CA ILE A 80 -4.00 -15.32 -5.46
C ILE A 80 -2.75 -15.40 -4.59
N THR A 81 -1.83 -14.46 -4.75
CA THR A 81 -0.60 -14.38 -3.96
C THR A 81 -0.50 -13.01 -3.30
N ASP A 82 -0.49 -12.98 -1.97
CA ASP A 82 -0.27 -11.78 -1.17
C ASP A 82 1.15 -11.75 -0.63
N ARG A 83 1.86 -10.66 -0.93
CA ARG A 83 3.19 -10.40 -0.37
C ARG A 83 3.23 -9.00 0.24
N TYR A 84 3.38 -8.96 1.55
CA TYR A 84 3.57 -7.71 2.28
C TYR A 84 5.06 -7.31 2.23
N GLU A 85 5.31 -6.00 2.21
CA GLU A 85 6.62 -5.36 2.23
C GLU A 85 6.54 -4.23 3.25
N ILE A 86 7.39 -4.24 4.27
CA ILE A 86 7.46 -3.13 5.25
C ILE A 86 8.19 -1.96 4.58
N THR A 87 7.51 -0.83 4.44
CA THR A 87 8.04 0.38 3.79
C THR A 87 8.54 1.42 4.79
N CYS A 88 8.04 1.38 6.03
CA CYS A 88 8.56 2.16 7.15
C CYS A 88 8.41 1.37 8.45
N ASN A 89 9.44 1.41 9.31
CA ASN A 89 9.40 0.89 10.67
C ASN A 89 10.36 1.71 11.53
N ASN A 90 9.86 2.85 12.01
CA ASN A 90 10.61 3.79 12.85
C ASN A 90 9.79 4.19 14.08
N ASP A 91 10.23 5.23 14.80
CA ASP A 91 9.60 5.72 16.04
C ASP A 91 8.31 6.53 15.82
N GLU A 92 8.02 6.95 14.59
CA GLU A 92 6.82 7.69 14.23
C GLU A 92 5.79 6.79 13.52
N PHE A 93 6.24 5.93 12.60
CA PHE A 93 5.37 5.21 11.67
C PHE A 93 5.75 3.74 11.50
N PHE A 94 4.71 2.92 11.32
CA PHE A 94 4.79 1.58 10.77
C PHE A 94 3.96 1.53 9.49
N SER A 95 4.58 1.20 8.37
CA SER A 95 3.95 1.28 7.06
C SER A 95 4.30 0.05 6.23
N PHE A 96 3.37 -0.38 5.40
CA PHE A 96 3.59 -1.49 4.49
C PHE A 96 2.96 -1.26 3.12
N LEU A 97 3.44 -2.03 2.14
CA LEU A 97 2.85 -2.22 0.83
C LEU A 97 2.51 -3.71 0.64
N LEU A 98 1.25 -4.02 0.40
CA LEU A 98 0.77 -5.32 -0.05
C LEU A 98 0.79 -5.38 -1.59
N ARG A 99 1.55 -6.33 -2.11
CA ARG A 99 1.54 -6.73 -3.52
C ARG A 99 0.65 -7.97 -3.66
N ARG A 100 -0.47 -7.83 -4.37
CA ARG A 100 -1.41 -8.91 -4.65
C ARG A 100 -1.33 -9.32 -6.12
N GLY A 101 -0.75 -10.48 -6.38
CA GLY A 101 -0.81 -11.15 -7.67
C GLY A 101 -2.08 -11.98 -7.79
N THR A 102 -2.78 -11.88 -8.91
CA THR A 102 -3.93 -12.74 -9.24
C THR A 102 -3.71 -13.35 -10.62
N LEU A 103 -3.65 -14.68 -10.69
CA LEU A 103 -3.61 -15.45 -11.93
C LEU A 103 -4.98 -16.05 -12.17
N SER A 104 -5.64 -15.64 -13.25
CA SER A 104 -6.92 -16.20 -13.69
C SER A 104 -6.95 -16.32 -15.21
N GLU A 105 -7.35 -17.48 -15.73
CA GLU A 105 -7.41 -17.77 -17.17
C GLU A 105 -6.10 -17.46 -17.92
N GLY A 106 -4.95 -17.70 -17.26
CA GLY A 106 -3.63 -17.42 -17.82
C GLY A 106 -3.26 -15.93 -17.90
N LYS A 107 -4.07 -15.04 -17.32
CA LYS A 107 -3.75 -13.62 -17.15
C LYS A 107 -3.32 -13.35 -15.72
N GLU A 108 -2.15 -12.76 -15.59
CA GLU A 108 -1.64 -12.26 -14.32
C GLU A 108 -1.99 -10.78 -14.19
N VAL A 109 -2.58 -10.41 -13.06
CA VAL A 109 -2.86 -9.03 -12.67
C VAL A 109 -2.18 -8.78 -11.33
N LEU A 110 -1.40 -7.71 -11.25
CA LEU A 110 -0.80 -7.24 -10.02
C LEU A 110 -1.55 -6.01 -9.53
N SER A 111 -1.92 -5.99 -8.25
CA SER A 111 -2.46 -4.81 -7.59
C SER A 111 -1.68 -4.50 -6.31
N LEU A 112 -1.72 -3.22 -5.93
CA LEU A 112 -1.02 -2.68 -4.77
C LEU A 112 -2.02 -2.10 -3.77
N GLN A 113 -1.79 -2.39 -2.49
CA GLN A 113 -2.51 -1.81 -1.36
C GLN A 113 -1.52 -1.43 -0.28
N SER A 114 -1.85 -0.49 0.59
CA SER A 114 -0.94 -0.02 1.64
C SER A 114 -1.72 0.46 2.84
N ALA A 115 -1.03 0.56 3.97
CA ALA A 115 -1.50 1.25 5.15
C ALA A 115 -0.31 1.81 5.94
N VAL A 116 -0.59 2.85 6.72
CA VAL A 116 0.38 3.52 7.58
C VAL A 116 -0.24 3.64 8.96
N PHE A 117 0.50 3.28 10.00
CA PHE A 117 0.06 3.33 11.40
C PHE A 117 0.95 4.26 12.19
N ALA A 118 0.36 4.98 13.15
CA ALA A 118 1.15 5.76 14.10
C ALA A 118 1.80 4.81 15.13
N VAL A 119 3.11 4.90 15.30
CA VAL A 119 3.86 4.13 16.32
C VAL A 119 3.90 4.88 17.64
N SER A 120 3.73 6.20 17.62
CA SER A 120 3.79 7.03 18.81
C SER A 120 2.77 8.18 18.79
N GLY A 121 2.63 8.84 19.93
CA GLY A 121 1.70 9.97 20.10
C GLY A 121 0.26 9.54 20.40
N GLN A 122 -0.67 10.48 20.26
CA GLN A 122 -2.07 10.29 20.66
C GLN A 122 -2.85 9.28 19.82
N TYR A 123 -2.34 8.94 18.63
CA TYR A 123 -2.97 8.03 17.67
C TYR A 123 -2.21 6.69 17.56
N THR A 124 -1.41 6.34 18.57
CA THR A 124 -0.61 5.09 18.55
C THR A 124 -1.50 3.88 18.27
N GLY A 125 -1.12 3.07 17.28
CA GLY A 125 -1.87 1.89 16.83
C GLY A 125 -2.97 2.18 15.81
N GLU A 126 -3.31 3.45 15.57
CA GLU A 126 -4.31 3.83 14.58
C GLU A 126 -3.72 3.94 13.18
N SER A 127 -4.50 3.53 12.17
CA SER A 127 -4.18 3.78 10.77
C SER A 127 -4.35 5.26 10.43
N LEU A 128 -3.35 5.83 9.79
CA LEU A 128 -3.29 7.24 9.43
C LEU A 128 -3.94 7.50 8.08
N THR A 129 -4.68 8.59 8.02
CA THR A 129 -5.08 9.20 6.75
C THR A 129 -3.88 9.89 6.10
N LEU A 130 -4.01 10.27 4.81
CA LEU A 130 -3.00 11.05 4.12
C LEU A 130 -2.61 12.32 4.90
N ARG A 131 -3.58 13.04 5.46
CA ARG A 131 -3.33 14.22 6.30
C ARG A 131 -2.57 13.89 7.58
N GLY A 132 -2.88 12.75 8.21
CA GLY A 132 -2.18 12.27 9.39
C GLY A 132 -0.70 12.01 9.12
N LEU A 133 -0.38 11.31 8.02
CA LEU A 133 1.00 11.09 7.60
C LEU A 133 1.69 12.40 7.18
N ALA A 134 0.96 13.32 6.54
CA ALA A 134 1.43 14.66 6.24
C ALA A 134 1.54 15.58 7.48
N ARG A 135 1.51 15.03 8.70
CA ARG A 135 1.71 15.76 9.97
C ARG A 135 0.72 16.93 10.12
N GLU A 136 -0.52 16.67 9.74
CA GLU A 136 -1.64 17.62 9.79
C GLU A 136 -1.50 18.84 8.88
N ILE A 137 -0.55 18.83 7.94
CA ILE A 137 -0.41 19.82 6.87
C ILE A 137 -1.66 19.79 5.97
N GLY A 138 -2.08 20.97 5.53
CA GLY A 138 -3.31 21.14 4.74
C GLY A 138 -4.59 21.02 5.56
N GLU A 139 -5.71 21.36 4.93
CA GLU A 139 -7.04 21.37 5.53
C GLU A 139 -7.69 19.98 5.52
N SER A 140 -7.35 19.12 4.55
CA SER A 140 -7.91 17.76 4.40
C SER A 140 -7.07 16.87 3.49
N SER A 141 -7.23 15.54 3.61
CA SER A 141 -6.64 14.56 2.68
C SER A 141 -7.03 14.85 1.22
N SER A 142 -8.27 15.24 0.97
CA SER A 142 -8.75 15.56 -0.38
C SER A 142 -8.09 16.82 -0.97
N GLN A 143 -7.77 17.82 -0.15
CA GLN A 143 -7.02 18.99 -0.61
C GLN A 143 -5.60 18.58 -1.04
N ILE A 144 -4.90 17.83 -0.18
CA ILE A 144 -3.54 17.33 -0.47
C ILE A 144 -3.57 16.49 -1.75
N ALA A 145 -4.49 15.52 -1.83
CA ALA A 145 -4.63 14.65 -2.99
C ALA A 145 -4.88 15.42 -4.29
N GLY A 146 -5.75 16.43 -4.25
CA GLY A 146 -6.08 17.26 -5.42
C GLY A 146 -4.91 18.08 -5.97
N ILE A 147 -3.93 18.41 -5.12
CA ILE A 147 -2.70 19.12 -5.54
C ILE A 147 -1.63 18.12 -5.98
N VAL A 148 -1.44 17.04 -5.22
CA VAL A 148 -0.47 15.98 -5.53
C VAL A 148 -0.72 15.37 -6.90
N ILE A 149 -1.98 15.07 -7.26
CA ILE A 149 -2.26 14.49 -8.57
C ILE A 149 -1.90 15.42 -9.73
N LYS A 150 -2.06 16.74 -9.54
CA LYS A 150 -1.67 17.74 -10.55
C LYS A 150 -0.15 17.86 -10.65
N ASP A 151 0.56 17.80 -9.52
CA ASP A 151 2.02 17.83 -9.51
C ASP A 151 2.63 16.57 -10.15
N ILE A 152 2.10 15.39 -9.81
CA ILE A 152 2.51 14.11 -10.42
C ILE A 152 2.22 14.14 -11.93
N TRP A 153 1.06 14.64 -12.35
CA TRP A 153 0.78 14.83 -13.77
C TRP A 153 1.81 15.73 -14.45
N ARG A 154 2.16 16.86 -13.85
CA ARG A 154 3.21 17.76 -14.39
C ARG A 154 4.53 17.00 -14.58
N LYS A 155 4.96 16.22 -13.59
CA LYS A 155 6.18 15.38 -13.67
C LYS A 155 6.08 14.33 -14.80
N ILE A 156 4.93 13.68 -14.96
CA ILE A 156 4.68 12.71 -16.04
C ILE A 156 4.67 13.40 -17.41
N GLU A 157 4.05 14.57 -17.53
CA GLU A 157 3.98 15.34 -18.77
C GLU A 157 5.38 15.79 -19.24
N GLU A 158 6.26 16.15 -18.30
CA GLU A 158 7.67 16.44 -18.60
C GLU A 158 8.41 15.21 -19.15
N ARG A 159 8.17 14.02 -18.59
CA ARG A 159 8.72 12.76 -19.13
C ARG A 159 8.22 12.47 -20.55
N ILE A 160 6.93 12.70 -20.81
CA ILE A 160 6.33 12.56 -22.15
C ILE A 160 7.01 13.52 -23.14
N LYS A 161 7.17 14.79 -22.77
CA LYS A 161 7.85 15.81 -23.61
C LYS A 161 9.31 15.45 -23.87
N ALA A 162 9.98 14.82 -22.91
CA ALA A 162 11.33 14.32 -23.06
C ALA A 162 11.44 13.05 -23.94
N GLY A 163 10.32 12.48 -24.39
CA GLY A 163 10.29 11.28 -25.22
C GLY A 163 10.57 9.99 -24.43
N ASP A 164 10.23 9.97 -23.14
CA ASP A 164 10.38 8.78 -22.30
C ASP A 164 9.48 7.64 -22.79
N TRP A 165 10.12 6.58 -23.30
CA TRP A 165 9.44 5.41 -23.87
C TRP A 165 8.84 4.49 -22.80
N ALA A 166 9.22 4.65 -21.53
CA ALA A 166 8.63 3.90 -20.42
C ALA A 166 7.19 4.35 -20.12
N VAL A 167 6.84 5.59 -20.46
CA VAL A 167 5.49 6.12 -20.31
C VAL A 167 4.62 5.63 -21.47
N ARG A 168 3.43 5.09 -21.15
CA ARG A 168 2.46 4.61 -22.14
C ARG A 168 1.97 5.75 -23.04
N LYS A 169 1.70 5.42 -24.31
CA LYS A 169 1.40 6.40 -25.37
C LYS A 169 0.06 7.14 -25.19
N ASP A 170 -0.88 6.51 -24.52
CA ASP A 170 -2.21 7.02 -24.20
C ASP A 170 -2.28 7.67 -22.81
N MET A 171 -1.13 7.86 -22.15
CA MET A 171 -1.07 8.54 -20.85
C MET A 171 -1.65 9.96 -20.95
N SER A 172 -2.63 10.24 -20.11
CA SER A 172 -3.33 11.53 -20.05
C SER A 172 -3.71 11.84 -18.59
N PHE A 173 -4.01 13.10 -18.31
CA PHE A 173 -4.48 13.49 -16.98
C PHE A 173 -5.80 12.80 -16.61
N ASP A 174 -6.70 12.60 -17.58
CA ASP A 174 -7.97 11.91 -17.37
C ASP A 174 -7.75 10.44 -17.00
N LEU A 175 -6.84 9.74 -17.69
CA LEU A 175 -6.47 8.37 -17.35
C LEU A 175 -5.83 8.29 -15.95
N LEU A 176 -4.89 9.19 -15.65
CA LEU A 176 -4.28 9.25 -14.32
C LEU A 176 -5.35 9.46 -13.23
N SER A 177 -6.26 10.42 -13.44
CA SER A 177 -7.30 10.77 -12.47
C SER A 177 -8.37 9.69 -12.29
N ALA A 178 -8.53 8.79 -13.26
CA ALA A 178 -9.45 7.66 -13.16
C ALA A 178 -8.87 6.48 -12.37
N GLU A 179 -7.54 6.34 -12.32
CA GLU A 179 -6.86 5.13 -11.82
C GLU A 179 -5.95 5.38 -10.61
N PHE A 180 -5.55 6.63 -10.36
CA PHE A 180 -4.71 7.02 -9.24
C PHE A 180 -5.50 7.81 -8.21
N PHE A 181 -5.60 7.25 -7.00
CA PHE A 181 -6.30 7.83 -5.86
C PHE A 181 -5.28 8.18 -4.77
N PRO A 182 -4.71 9.39 -4.73
CA PRO A 182 -3.68 9.74 -3.75
C PRO A 182 -4.11 9.57 -2.29
N GLU A 183 -5.41 9.61 -1.99
CA GLU A 183 -5.95 9.39 -0.64
C GLU A 183 -5.82 7.94 -0.14
N THR A 184 -5.49 6.99 -1.01
CA THR A 184 -5.33 5.56 -0.65
C THR A 184 -4.09 4.93 -1.29
N HIS A 185 -3.51 5.57 -2.30
CA HIS A 185 -2.31 5.11 -2.99
C HIS A 185 -1.06 5.82 -2.46
N PHE A 186 -0.84 5.69 -1.14
CA PHE A 186 0.33 6.27 -0.47
C PHE A 186 0.81 5.37 0.66
N TYR A 187 2.11 5.42 0.96
CA TYR A 187 2.70 4.81 2.14
C TYR A 187 3.77 5.74 2.73
N ALA A 188 4.24 5.45 3.94
CA ALA A 188 5.41 6.12 4.50
C ALA A 188 6.69 5.40 4.05
N ASP A 189 7.67 6.12 3.50
CA ASP A 189 8.98 5.54 3.20
C ASP A 189 9.83 5.38 4.47
N GLU A 190 11.04 4.82 4.35
CA GLU A 190 11.94 4.57 5.47
C GLU A 190 12.27 5.85 6.29
N GLN A 191 12.20 7.02 5.66
CA GLN A 191 12.44 8.32 6.30
C GLN A 191 11.17 8.98 6.85
N GLY A 192 10.00 8.36 6.67
CA GLY A 192 8.71 8.93 7.06
C GLY A 192 8.22 10.03 6.13
N ASN A 193 8.72 10.06 4.88
CA ASN A 193 8.15 10.88 3.81
C ASN A 193 6.94 10.18 3.19
N ILE A 194 6.13 10.95 2.47
CA ILE A 194 4.93 10.44 1.81
C ILE A 194 5.30 9.96 0.41
N ALA A 195 5.25 8.65 0.20
CA ALA A 195 5.47 8.01 -1.09
C ALA A 195 4.13 7.67 -1.75
N PHE A 196 3.79 8.38 -2.82
CA PHE A 196 2.61 8.06 -3.64
C PHE A 196 2.99 7.09 -4.74
N TYR A 197 2.21 6.02 -4.90
CA TYR A 197 2.48 5.00 -5.92
C TYR A 197 1.38 4.93 -6.98
N LEU A 198 1.77 4.58 -8.20
CA LEU A 198 0.84 4.22 -9.25
C LEU A 198 0.64 2.71 -9.29
N GLN A 199 -0.58 2.26 -9.60
CA GLN A 199 -0.85 0.83 -9.80
C GLN A 199 0.02 0.29 -10.95
N PRO A 200 0.47 -0.98 -10.89
CA PRO A 200 1.31 -1.58 -11.92
C PRO A 200 0.69 -1.46 -13.31
N GLY A 201 1.49 -1.07 -14.29
CA GLY A 201 1.04 -0.84 -15.67
C GLY A 201 0.28 0.47 -15.92
N LEU A 202 -0.03 1.26 -14.88
CA LEU A 202 -0.66 2.57 -15.07
C LEU A 202 0.28 3.51 -15.83
N LEU A 203 1.52 3.68 -15.38
CA LEU A 203 2.47 4.56 -16.07
C LEU A 203 2.91 3.97 -17.41
N GLY A 204 3.15 2.67 -17.45
CA GLY A 204 3.52 1.91 -18.64
C GLY A 204 4.05 0.52 -18.28
N PRO A 205 4.33 -0.33 -19.28
CA PRO A 205 4.69 -1.74 -19.07
C PRO A 205 6.12 -1.95 -18.56
N GLY A 206 6.96 -0.90 -18.56
CA GLY A 206 8.38 -0.99 -18.19
C GLY A 206 8.69 -0.67 -16.73
N GLU A 207 7.71 -0.23 -15.94
CA GLU A 207 7.89 0.08 -14.52
C GLU A 207 7.02 -0.86 -13.66
N GLU A 208 7.65 -1.59 -12.74
CA GLU A 208 6.93 -2.46 -11.79
C GLU A 208 6.04 -1.64 -10.83
N MET A 209 6.50 -0.45 -10.45
CA MET A 209 5.77 0.51 -9.60
C MET A 209 6.41 1.90 -9.74
N ALA A 210 5.66 2.88 -10.22
CA ALA A 210 6.08 4.28 -10.23
C ALA A 210 5.82 4.90 -8.86
N VAL A 211 6.82 5.56 -8.26
CA VAL A 211 6.71 6.18 -6.93
C VAL A 211 7.13 7.65 -7.01
N PHE A 212 6.35 8.51 -6.35
CA PHE A 212 6.60 9.94 -6.20
C PHE A 212 6.63 10.28 -4.71
N THR A 213 7.82 10.58 -4.19
CA THR A 213 8.02 10.89 -2.77
C THR A 213 7.99 12.39 -2.52
N TYR A 214 7.39 12.77 -1.40
CA TYR A 214 7.34 14.14 -0.90
C TYR A 214 7.65 14.16 0.59
N THR A 215 8.55 15.04 0.97
CA THR A 215 8.67 15.48 2.36
C THR A 215 7.42 16.26 2.78
N PRO A 216 7.11 16.36 4.08
CA PRO A 216 6.05 17.25 4.58
C PRO A 216 6.22 18.69 4.08
N ASP A 217 7.44 19.23 4.13
CA ASP A 217 7.75 20.59 3.66
C ASP A 217 7.46 20.76 2.16
N GLU A 218 7.77 19.76 1.32
CA GLU A 218 7.43 19.81 -0.11
C GLU A 218 5.92 19.81 -0.33
N LEU A 219 5.14 19.07 0.46
CA LEU A 219 3.68 19.13 0.38
C LEU A 219 3.13 20.47 0.87
N GLU A 220 3.69 21.05 1.94
CA GLU A 220 3.31 22.38 2.43
C GLU A 220 3.56 23.43 1.35
N ASN A 221 4.75 23.44 0.74
CA ASN A 221 5.08 24.35 -0.35
C ASN A 221 4.17 24.19 -1.58
N LEU A 222 3.65 22.98 -1.84
CA LEU A 222 2.67 22.76 -2.90
C LEU A 222 1.27 23.27 -2.57
N LEU A 223 0.94 23.40 -1.28
CA LEU A 223 -0.32 23.94 -0.79
C LEU A 223 -0.33 25.47 -0.71
N GLU A 224 0.85 26.08 -0.64
CA GLU A 224 1.01 27.53 -0.68
C GLU A 224 0.75 28.09 -2.11
N PRO A 225 -0.13 29.10 -2.27
CA PRO A 225 -0.55 29.64 -3.57
C PRO A 225 0.48 30.55 -4.27
#